data_AF-A0AAJ4B5I9-F1
#
_entry.id   AF-A0AAJ4B5I9-F1
#
_cell.length_a   1.000
_cell.length_b   1.000
_cell.length_c   1.000
_cell.angle_alpha   90.00
_cell.angle_beta   90.00
_cell.angle_gamma   90.00
#
_symmetry.space_group_name_H-M   'P 1'
#
loop_
_entity.id
_entity.type
_entity.pdbx_description
1 polymer ?
#
loop_
_entity_poly.entity_id
_entity_poly.type
_entity_poly.pdbx_seq_one_letter_code
_entity_poly.pdbx_strand_id
1 'polypeptide(L)'
;MSNDKMREEFEVWVKGQECYFGDATESLSRCDDEPDEYLCGAVHGAWLGWQASREALVIKLPDHYGYDDPGEAFHAINDCREAIESAGVKVTQ
;
A
#
# COMPACT_ATOMS: atom_id res chain seq x y z
N MET A 1 1.95 -7.42 -4.35
CA MET A 1 3.10 -7.00 -3.52
C MET A 1 3.46 -8.18 -2.63
N SER A 2 4.74 -8.54 -2.45
CA SER A 2 5.08 -9.47 -1.37
C SER A 2 4.70 -8.82 -0.04
N ASN A 3 4.23 -9.59 0.93
CA ASN A 3 3.92 -9.09 2.27
C ASN A 3 5.12 -8.35 2.89
N ASP A 4 6.34 -8.76 2.55
CA ASP A 4 7.59 -8.17 3.06
C ASP A 4 7.72 -6.69 2.67
N LYS A 5 7.46 -6.35 1.40
CA LYS A 5 7.57 -4.96 0.94
C LYS A 5 6.52 -4.05 1.59
N MET A 6 5.30 -4.57 1.78
CA MET A 6 4.24 -3.82 2.47
C MET A 6 4.60 -3.54 3.93
N ARG A 7 5.22 -4.51 4.60
CA ARG A 7 5.69 -4.39 5.97
C ARG A 7 6.85 -3.41 6.09
N GLU A 8 7.86 -3.52 5.22
CA GLU A 8 8.98 -2.57 5.19
C GLU A 8 8.52 -1.12 5.03
N GLU A 9 7.58 -0.85 4.10
CA GLU A 9 7.02 0.49 3.89
C GLU A 9 6.29 1.01 5.15
N PHE A 10 5.55 0.14 5.83
CA PHE A 10 4.87 0.48 7.08
C PHE A 10 5.87 0.80 8.21
N GLU A 11 6.89 -0.03 8.40
CA GLU A 11 7.89 0.16 9.46
C GLU A 11 8.73 1.43 9.24
N VAL A 12 9.01 1.79 7.99
CA VAL A 12 9.64 3.07 7.64
C VAL A 12 8.73 4.24 8.05
N TRP A 13 7.42 4.14 7.81
CA TRP A 13 6.48 5.17 8.24
C TRP A 13 6.44 5.29 9.78
N VAL A 14 6.38 4.17 10.52
CA VAL A 14 6.38 4.16 12.01
C VAL A 14 7.61 4.86 12.58
N LYS A 15 8.80 4.62 11.99
CA LYS A 15 10.05 5.32 12.39
C LYS A 15 9.96 6.84 12.26
N GLY A 16 9.12 7.36 11.37
CA GLY A 16 8.85 8.80 11.24
C GLY A 16 7.80 9.34 12.20
N GLN A 17 7.16 8.49 13.01
CA GLN A 17 6.06 8.82 13.91
C GLN A 17 6.45 8.67 15.39
N GLU A 18 7.71 8.92 15.76
CA GLU A 18 8.22 8.76 17.13
C GLU A 18 7.39 9.54 18.17
N CYS A 19 6.80 10.67 17.79
CA CYS A 19 5.92 11.45 18.68
C CYS A 19 4.60 10.74 19.04
N TYR A 20 4.16 9.77 18.24
CA TYR A 20 2.93 8.99 18.46
C TYR A 20 3.23 7.60 19.02
N PHE A 21 4.32 6.97 18.58
CA PHE A 21 4.61 5.58 18.91
C PHE A 21 5.80 5.40 19.87
N GLY A 22 6.53 6.47 20.18
CA GLY A 22 7.75 6.40 20.97
C GLY A 22 8.95 5.88 20.17
N ASP A 23 9.94 5.34 20.87
CA ASP A 23 11.13 4.78 20.23
C ASP A 23 10.78 3.65 19.26
N ALA A 24 11.35 3.69 18.06
CA ALA A 24 11.06 2.72 17.01
C ALA A 24 11.53 1.30 17.36
N THR A 25 12.58 1.15 18.18
CA THR A 25 13.10 -0.16 18.61
C THR A 25 12.09 -0.87 19.51
N GLU A 26 11.48 -0.14 20.44
CA GLU A 26 10.45 -0.67 21.33
C GLU A 26 9.13 -0.87 20.60
N SER A 27 8.68 0.14 19.83
CA SER A 27 7.37 0.12 19.18
C SER A 27 7.27 -0.85 18.00
N LEU A 28 8.38 -1.17 17.33
CA LEU A 28 8.47 -2.19 16.28
C LEU A 28 8.88 -3.57 16.80
N SER A 29 9.00 -3.76 18.11
CA SER A 29 9.25 -5.08 18.68
C SER A 29 8.09 -6.03 18.36
N ARG A 30 8.42 -7.27 18.01
CA ARG A 30 7.46 -8.29 17.55
C ARG A 30 7.42 -9.47 18.50
N CYS A 31 6.33 -10.22 18.48
CA CYS A 31 6.24 -11.48 19.20
C CYS A 31 7.16 -12.52 18.52
N ASP A 32 8.00 -13.21 19.29
CA ASP A 32 8.88 -14.25 18.75
C ASP A 32 8.06 -15.46 18.24
N ASP A 33 6.95 -15.76 18.90
CA ASP A 33 6.04 -16.86 18.54
C ASP A 33 5.09 -16.48 17.38
N GLU A 34 4.80 -15.18 17.24
CA GLU A 34 3.90 -14.62 16.22
C GLU A 34 4.57 -13.41 15.52
N PRO A 35 5.54 -13.65 14.62
CA PRO A 35 6.38 -12.60 14.04
C PRO A 35 5.63 -11.63 13.11
N ASP A 36 4.35 -11.88 12.86
CA ASP A 36 3.50 -10.97 12.10
C ASP A 36 2.83 -9.90 12.96
N GLU A 37 2.88 -10.04 14.30
CA GLU A 37 2.27 -9.15 15.27
C GLU A 37 3.30 -8.24 15.96
N TYR A 38 2.92 -6.98 16.18
CA TYR A 38 3.71 -6.03 16.96
C TYR A 38 3.25 -6.06 18.40
N LEU A 39 4.20 -6.04 19.35
CA LEU A 39 3.88 -6.04 20.78
C LEU A 39 3.25 -4.72 21.22
N CYS A 40 3.60 -3.61 20.56
CA CYS A 40 2.96 -2.32 20.79
C CYS A 40 1.57 -2.30 20.14
N GLY A 41 0.51 -2.31 20.98
CA GLY A 41 -0.87 -2.36 20.50
C GLY A 41 -1.28 -1.21 19.57
N ALA A 42 -0.71 -0.01 19.75
CA ALA A 42 -0.97 1.13 18.86
C ALA A 42 -0.38 0.90 17.45
N VAL A 43 0.86 0.41 17.39
CA VAL A 43 1.51 0.05 16.12
C VAL A 43 0.81 -1.13 15.47
N HIS A 44 0.44 -2.16 16.25
CA HIS A 44 -0.29 -3.31 15.71
C HIS A 44 -1.65 -2.92 15.14
N GLY A 45 -2.42 -2.06 15.83
CA GLY A 45 -3.67 -1.53 15.29
C GLY A 45 -3.48 -0.75 13.99
N ALA A 46 -2.42 0.07 13.90
CA ALA A 46 -2.08 0.78 12.66
C ALA A 46 -1.68 -0.20 11.54
N TRP A 47 -0.96 -1.28 11.86
CA TRP A 47 -0.61 -2.34 10.92
C TRP A 47 -1.83 -3.05 10.35
N LEU A 48 -2.78 -3.45 11.20
CA LEU A 48 -4.04 -4.07 10.75
C LEU A 48 -4.84 -3.13 9.83
N GLY A 49 -4.93 -1.84 10.19
CA GLY A 49 -5.58 -0.83 9.36
C GLY A 49 -4.88 -0.63 8.02
N TRP A 50 -3.54 -0.63 8.01
CA TRP A 50 -2.73 -0.55 6.80
C TRP A 50 -2.98 -1.74 5.87
N GLN A 51 -2.95 -2.98 6.40
CA GLN A 51 -3.25 -4.19 5.64
C GLN A 51 -4.65 -4.13 5.02
N ALA A 52 -5.67 -3.85 5.84
CA ALA A 52 -7.06 -3.77 5.38
C ALA A 52 -7.25 -2.70 4.29
N SER A 53 -6.62 -1.53 4.43
CA SER A 53 -6.69 -0.46 3.42
C SER A 53 -6.12 -0.87 2.06
N ARG A 54 -5.07 -1.70 2.06
CA ARG A 54 -4.39 -2.15 0.84
C ARG A 54 -5.08 -3.35 0.21
N GLU A 55 -5.66 -4.23 1.02
CA GLU A 55 -6.52 -5.31 0.52
C GLU A 55 -7.80 -4.78 -0.13
N ALA A 56 -8.35 -3.68 0.39
CA ALA A 56 -9.52 -3.01 -0.19
C ALA A 56 -9.20 -2.25 -1.49
N LEU A 57 -7.93 -1.94 -1.77
CA LEU A 57 -7.53 -1.15 -2.94
C LEU A 57 -7.52 -2.02 -4.21
N VAL A 58 -8.65 -2.03 -4.92
CA VAL A 58 -8.81 -2.75 -6.19
C VAL A 58 -9.01 -1.76 -7.33
N ILE A 59 -8.07 -1.72 -8.28
CA ILE A 59 -8.16 -0.90 -9.49
C ILE A 59 -8.70 -1.76 -10.63
N LYS A 60 -9.85 -1.38 -11.16
CA LYS A 60 -10.41 -1.99 -12.38
C LYS A 60 -9.84 -1.27 -13.59
N LEU A 61 -9.00 -1.96 -14.35
CA LEU A 61 -8.50 -1.43 -15.61
C LEU A 61 -9.58 -1.52 -16.70
N PRO A 62 -9.57 -0.60 -17.67
CA PRO A 62 -10.46 -0.65 -18.83
C PRO A 62 -10.18 -1.89 -19.69
N ASP A 63 -11.20 -2.36 -20.41
CA ASP A 63 -11.10 -3.54 -21.28
C ASP A 63 -10.18 -3.28 -22.48
N HIS A 64 -9.30 -4.23 -22.77
CA HIS A 64 -8.30 -4.13 -23.84
C HIS A 64 -8.87 -4.31 -25.26
N TYR A 65 -10.12 -4.78 -25.39
CA TYR A 65 -10.79 -5.00 -26.69
C TYR A 65 -11.20 -3.70 -27.40
N GLY A 66 -10.96 -2.54 -26.77
CA GLY A 66 -11.14 -1.23 -27.39
C GLY A 66 -9.94 -0.73 -28.21
N TYR A 67 -8.84 -1.50 -28.27
CA TYR A 67 -7.62 -1.09 -28.97
C TYR A 67 -7.22 -2.11 -30.04
N ASP A 68 -7.45 -1.77 -31.31
CA ASP A 68 -7.15 -2.62 -32.48
C ASP A 68 -5.83 -2.21 -33.18
N ASP A 69 -5.27 -1.03 -32.90
CA ASP A 69 -4.07 -0.50 -33.58
C ASP A 69 -2.91 -0.21 -32.60
N PRO A 70 -1.66 -0.62 -32.88
CA PRO A 70 -0.49 -0.31 -32.04
C PRO A 70 -0.25 1.19 -31.76
N GLY A 71 -0.88 2.11 -32.51
CA GLY A 71 -0.90 3.55 -32.22
C GLY A 71 -1.73 3.97 -31.00
N GLU A 72 -2.57 3.09 -30.46
CA GLU A 72 -3.53 3.40 -29.39
C GLU A 72 -2.96 3.19 -27.97
N ALA A 73 -1.69 2.82 -27.85
CA ALA A 73 -1.01 2.68 -26.56
C ALA A 73 -1.07 3.95 -25.69
N PHE A 74 -1.11 5.14 -26.31
CA PHE A 74 -1.29 6.40 -25.59
C PHE A 74 -2.69 6.51 -24.95
N HIS A 75 -3.73 6.03 -25.64
CA HIS A 75 -5.09 5.99 -25.10
C HIS A 75 -5.19 5.01 -23.93
N ALA A 76 -4.59 3.83 -24.06
CA ALA A 76 -4.53 2.85 -22.97
C ALA A 76 -3.83 3.39 -21.70
N ILE A 77 -2.74 4.15 -21.84
CA ILE A 77 -2.04 4.77 -20.70
C ILE A 77 -2.92 5.81 -19.99
N ASN A 78 -3.62 6.65 -20.74
CA ASN A 78 -4.51 7.66 -20.16
C ASN A 78 -5.73 7.01 -19.49
N ASP A 79 -6.34 6.02 -20.13
CA ASP A 79 -7.52 5.35 -19.57
C ASP A 79 -7.14 4.57 -18.30
N CYS A 80 -5.93 3.97 -18.26
CA CYS A 80 -5.38 3.40 -17.04
C CYS A 80 -5.12 4.46 -15.96
N ARG A 81 -4.57 5.63 -16.31
CA ARG A 81 -4.37 6.75 -15.37
C ARG A 81 -5.71 7.18 -14.76
N GLU A 82 -6.73 7.38 -15.57
CA GLU A 82 -8.07 7.78 -15.11
C GLU A 82 -8.68 6.74 -14.17
N ALA A 83 -8.54 5.44 -14.48
CA ALA A 83 -8.99 4.36 -13.62
C ALA A 83 -8.28 4.34 -12.25
N ILE A 84 -6.96 4.58 -12.25
CA ILE A 84 -6.14 4.64 -11.01
C ILE A 84 -6.51 5.89 -10.18
N GLU A 85 -6.65 7.05 -10.82
CA GLU A 85 -7.02 8.31 -10.14
C GLU A 85 -8.45 8.28 -9.60
N SER A 86 -9.38 7.64 -10.31
CA SER A 86 -10.75 7.39 -9.84
C SER A 86 -10.82 6.50 -8.60
N ALA A 87 -9.82 5.63 -8.39
CA ALA A 87 -9.65 4.87 -7.16
C ALA A 87 -8.99 5.67 -6.02
N GLY A 88 -8.74 6.97 -6.21
CA GLY A 88 -8.12 7.85 -5.22
C GLY A 88 -6.59 7.74 -5.14
N VAL A 89 -5.95 7.06 -6.09
CA VAL A 89 -4.50 6.87 -6.12
C VAL A 89 -3.86 7.91 -7.02
N LYS A 90 -2.75 8.51 -6.58
CA LYS A 90 -2.01 9.49 -7.38
C LYS A 90 -1.12 8.80 -8.41
N VAL A 91 -1.14 9.28 -9.66
CA VAL A 91 -0.27 8.79 -10.74
C VAL A 91 0.73 9.88 -11.14
N THR A 92 2.04 9.60 -11.07
CA THR A 92 3.11 10.49 -11.53
C THR A 92 3.74 9.96 -12.82
N GLN A 93 4.25 10.85 -13.68
CA GLN A 93 4.97 10.50 -14.91
C GLN A 93 6.44 10.91 -14.82
#